data_AF-A0A536V5D5-F1
#
_entry.id   AF-A0A536V5D5-F1
#
_cell.length_a   1.000
_cell.length_b   1.000
_cell.length_c   1.000
_cell.angle_alpha   90.00
_cell.angle_beta   90.00
_cell.angle_gamma   90.00
#
_symmetry.space_group_name_H-M   'P 1'
#
loop_
_entity.id
_entity.type
_entity.pdbx_description
1 polymer ?
#
loop_
_entity_poly.entity_id
_entity_poly.type
_entity_poly.pdbx_seq_one_letter_code
_entity_poly.pdbx_strand_id
1 'polypeptide(L)'
;TTDGFITPDAWGVRMRAAASYANAIAGATLTPSILVAKDVHGYSYDGTFSKGRTVVRAGLRADWGKAYFVDVQYTRFAGGKYNLLVDRSNLMIAAGATF
;
A
#
# COMPACT_ATOMS: atom_id res chain seq x y z
N THR A 1 20.26 -5.82 -23.46
CA THR A 1 19.76 -5.52 -22.10
C THR A 1 19.01 -6.76 -21.61
N THR A 2 19.21 -7.15 -20.36
CA THR A 2 18.51 -8.26 -19.68
C THR A 2 17.32 -7.77 -18.84
N ASP A 3 16.97 -6.48 -18.91
CA ASP A 3 15.86 -5.92 -18.15
C ASP A 3 14.52 -6.53 -18.59
N GLY A 4 13.68 -6.89 -17.62
CA GLY A 4 12.40 -7.57 -17.82
C GLY A 4 12.46 -9.09 -17.66
N PHE A 5 13.65 -9.68 -17.61
CA PHE A 5 13.85 -11.09 -17.25
C PHE A 5 14.18 -11.23 -15.76
N ILE A 6 13.89 -12.41 -15.21
CA ILE A 6 14.17 -12.75 -13.81
C ILE A 6 15.67 -12.59 -13.54
N THR A 7 15.99 -11.92 -12.44
CA THR A 7 17.37 -11.70 -12.00
C THR A 7 17.75 -12.61 -10.84
N PRO A 8 19.05 -12.97 -10.69
CA PRO A 8 19.51 -13.78 -9.55
C PRO A 8 19.24 -13.11 -8.20
N ASP A 9 19.35 -11.78 -8.14
CA ASP A 9 19.05 -10.96 -6.97
C ASP A 9 18.03 -9.86 -7.31
N ALA A 10 17.14 -9.56 -6.36
CA ALA A 10 16.16 -8.49 -6.48
C ALA A 10 15.87 -7.91 -5.08
N TRP A 11 15.76 -6.59 -4.98
CA TRP A 11 15.53 -5.92 -3.72
C TRP A 11 14.84 -4.57 -3.87
N GLY A 12 14.27 -4.11 -2.77
CA GLY A 12 13.57 -2.83 -2.67
C GLY A 12 13.37 -2.41 -1.22
N VAL A 13 12.90 -1.18 -1.05
CA VAL A 13 12.66 -0.58 0.26
C VAL A 13 11.17 -0.34 0.43
N ARG A 14 10.66 -0.59 1.65
CA ARG A 14 9.27 -0.35 2.02
C ARG A 14 9.24 0.41 3.34
N MET A 15 8.43 1.45 3.41
CA MET A 15 8.23 2.26 4.61
C MET A 15 6.73 2.42 4.85
N ARG A 16 6.31 2.38 6.11
CA ARG A 16 4.95 2.69 6.52
C ARG A 16 4.97 3.64 7.71
N ALA A 17 4.15 4.67 7.65
CA ALA A 17 3.85 5.57 8.75
C ALA A 17 2.35 5.55 9.03
N ALA A 18 1.98 5.60 10.31
CA ALA A 18 0.59 5.71 10.75
C ALA A 18 0.56 6.49 12.07
N ALA A 19 -0.52 7.22 12.28
CA ALA A 19 -0.78 7.93 13.52
C ALA A 19 -2.19 7.58 14.02
N SER A 20 -2.38 7.51 15.34
CA SER A 20 -3.68 7.19 15.94
C SER A 20 -4.20 8.39 16.72
N TYR A 21 -5.38 8.87 16.36
CA TYR A 21 -6.07 9.98 17.00
C TYR A 21 -7.32 9.44 17.68
N ALA A 22 -7.25 9.27 19.00
CA ALA A 22 -8.38 8.79 19.80
C ALA A 22 -9.48 9.87 19.90
N ASN A 23 -10.74 9.44 19.95
CA ASN A 23 -11.92 10.30 20.13
C ASN A 23 -11.98 11.49 19.17
N ALA A 24 -11.58 11.31 17.91
CA ALA A 24 -11.47 12.39 16.95
C ALA A 24 -12.84 12.78 16.35
N ILE A 25 -13.33 12.04 15.35
CA ILE A 25 -14.61 12.34 14.69
C ILE A 25 -15.70 11.43 15.27
N ALA A 26 -16.75 12.03 15.82
CA ALA A 26 -17.91 11.31 16.36
C ALA A 26 -17.53 10.15 17.32
N GLY A 27 -16.51 10.37 18.17
CA GLY A 27 -16.00 9.37 19.10
C GLY A 27 -15.15 8.26 18.49
N ALA A 28 -14.92 8.27 17.17
CA ALA A 28 -14.06 7.28 16.51
C ALA A 28 -12.58 7.53 16.81
N THR A 29 -11.81 6.44 16.88
CA THR A 29 -10.36 6.50 16.74
C THR A 29 -10.01 6.54 15.25
N LEU A 30 -9.38 7.62 14.80
CA LEU A 30 -8.94 7.77 13.42
C LEU A 30 -7.47 7.38 13.27
N THR A 31 -7.17 6.57 12.26
CA THR A 31 -5.82 6.11 11.93
C THR A 31 -5.51 6.44 10.47
N PRO A 32 -5.04 7.66 10.16
CA PRO A 32 -4.42 7.93 8.86
C PRO A 32 -3.11 7.13 8.74
N SER A 33 -2.84 6.64 7.54
CA SER A 33 -1.61 5.91 7.24
C SER A 33 -1.13 6.15 5.82
N ILE A 34 0.19 6.03 5.64
CA ILE A 34 0.83 6.06 4.34
C ILE A 34 1.87 4.94 4.27
N LEU A 35 1.90 4.23 3.14
CA LEU A 35 2.92 3.25 2.81
C LEU A 35 3.56 3.66 1.49
N VAL A 36 4.89 3.60 1.45
CA VAL A 36 5.67 3.81 0.23
C VAL A 36 6.57 2.60 0.05
N ALA A 37 6.55 2.02 -1.14
CA ALA A 37 7.44 0.95 -1.55
C ALA A 37 8.14 1.33 -2.84
N LYS A 38 9.44 1.04 -2.95
CA LYS A 38 10.22 1.23 -4.16
C LYS A 38 11.08 0.00 -4.41
N ASP A 39 10.86 -0.63 -5.55
CA ASP A 39 11.62 -1.77 -6.03
C ASP A 39 12.87 -1.22 -6.74
N VAL A 40 14.02 -1.35 -6.10
CA VAL A 40 15.26 -0.68 -6.54
C VAL A 40 15.96 -1.48 -7.62
N HIS A 41 16.05 -2.80 -7.44
CA HIS A 41 16.77 -3.67 -8.34
C HIS A 41 16.06 -5.00 -8.58
N GLY A 42 16.29 -5.55 -9.77
CA GLY A 42 15.92 -6.91 -10.13
C GLY A 42 14.45 -7.13 -10.47
N TYR A 43 14.20 -8.31 -11.04
CA TYR A 43 12.87 -8.84 -11.30
C TYR A 43 12.80 -10.20 -10.61
N SER A 44 11.98 -10.31 -9.57
CA SER A 44 11.86 -11.56 -8.85
C SER A 44 10.89 -12.50 -9.59
N TYR A 45 11.17 -13.81 -9.54
CA TYR A 45 10.32 -14.84 -10.16
C TYR A 45 8.87 -14.80 -9.65
N ASP A 46 8.68 -14.46 -8.38
CA ASP A 46 7.38 -14.37 -7.71
C ASP A 46 6.64 -13.03 -7.93
N GLY A 47 7.26 -12.05 -8.61
CA GLY A 47 6.68 -10.72 -8.83
C GLY A 47 6.71 -9.76 -7.63
N THR A 48 7.33 -10.17 -6.51
CA THR A 48 7.51 -9.33 -5.31
C THR A 48 8.31 -8.05 -5.61
N PHE A 49 9.29 -8.12 -6.52
CA PHE A 49 10.08 -6.98 -6.98
C PHE A 49 10.01 -6.85 -8.50
N SER A 50 9.73 -5.64 -8.97
CA SER A 50 9.84 -5.26 -10.38
C SER A 50 10.63 -3.97 -10.47
N LYS A 51 11.91 -4.05 -10.89
CA LYS A 51 12.84 -2.92 -10.97
C LYS A 51 12.18 -1.61 -11.44
N GLY A 52 12.29 -0.59 -10.60
CA GLY A 52 11.77 0.76 -10.81
C GLY A 52 10.31 0.97 -10.41
N ARG A 53 9.57 -0.08 -10.04
CA ARG A 53 8.19 0.03 -9.54
C ARG A 53 8.18 0.80 -8.22
N THR A 54 7.27 1.76 -8.13
CA THR A 54 6.96 2.52 -6.92
C THR A 54 5.49 2.32 -6.59
N VAL A 55 5.19 2.00 -5.34
CA VAL A 55 3.82 1.87 -4.83
C VAL A 55 3.64 2.86 -3.70
N VAL A 56 2.61 3.68 -3.78
CA VAL A 56 2.20 4.58 -2.71
C VAL A 56 0.78 4.21 -2.32
N ARG A 57 0.55 3.93 -1.04
CA ARG A 57 -0.78 3.70 -0.50
C ARG A 57 -1.06 4.69 0.61
N ALA A 58 -2.10 5.50 0.44
CA ALA A 58 -2.65 6.31 1.51
C ALA A 58 -3.91 5.64 2.03
N GLY A 59 -4.17 5.71 3.32
CA GLY A 59 -5.37 5.15 3.91
C GLY A 59 -5.83 5.91 5.14
N LEU A 60 -7.11 5.79 5.44
CA LEU A 60 -7.74 6.33 6.64
C LEU A 60 -8.72 5.29 7.18
N ARG A 61 -8.47 4.85 8.42
CA ARG A 61 -9.37 3.97 9.15
C ARG A 61 -10.05 4.72 10.28
N ALA A 62 -11.34 4.51 10.46
CA ALA A 62 -12.13 4.95 11.61
C ALA A 62 -12.62 3.71 12.37
N ASP A 63 -12.48 3.72 13.69
CA ASP A 63 -12.89 2.63 14.58
C ASP A 63 -13.70 3.17 15.76
N TRP A 64 -14.93 2.66 15.96
CA TRP A 64 -15.82 3.02 17.07
C TRP A 64 -15.81 1.91 18.11
N GLY A 65 -14.92 2.05 19.10
CA GLY A 65 -14.89 1.19 20.28
C GLY A 65 -14.74 -0.31 19.96
N LYS A 66 -14.06 -0.66 18.86
CA LYS A 66 -13.94 -2.04 18.33
C LYS A 66 -15.25 -2.71 17.90
N ALA A 67 -16.37 -2.00 18.02
CA ALA A 67 -17.68 -2.48 17.61
C ALA A 67 -17.89 -2.29 16.10
N TYR A 68 -17.49 -1.15 15.56
CA TYR A 68 -17.63 -0.83 14.14
C TYR A 68 -16.35 -0.23 13.57
N PHE A 69 -16.07 -0.49 12.30
CA PHE A 69 -15.01 0.21 11.59
C PHE A 69 -15.39 0.54 10.15
N VAL A 70 -14.71 1.56 9.64
CA VAL A 70 -14.66 1.90 8.21
C VAL A 70 -13.19 2.13 7.85
N ASP A 71 -12.74 1.60 6.71
CA ASP A 71 -11.39 1.74 6.20
C ASP A 71 -11.42 2.08 4.71
N VAL A 72 -10.77 3.18 4.35
CA VAL A 72 -10.63 3.64 2.98
C VAL A 72 -9.15 3.70 2.63
N GLN A 73 -8.76 3.03 1.56
CA GLN A 73 -7.36 2.97 1.11
C GLN A 73 -7.29 3.24 -0.39
N TYR A 74 -6.38 4.12 -0.79
CA TYR A 74 -6.05 4.35 -2.19
C TYR A 74 -4.63 3.89 -2.47
N THR A 75 -4.46 2.98 -3.43
CA THR A 75 -3.16 2.49 -3.86
C THR A 75 -2.83 3.01 -5.26
N ARG A 76 -1.73 3.73 -5.37
CA ARG A 76 -1.15 4.18 -6.64
C ARG A 76 0.09 3.35 -6.97
N PHE A 77 0.10 2.79 -8.17
CA PHE A 77 1.27 2.15 -8.76
C PHE A 77 1.88 3.09 -9.79
N ALA A 78 3.21 3.18 -9.82
CA ALA A 78 3.93 4.06 -10.73
C ALA A 78 5.33 3.49 -11.04
N GLY A 79 5.98 4.02 -12.08
CA GLY A 79 7.37 3.68 -12.41
C GLY A 79 7.60 2.24 -12.87
N GLY A 80 8.83 1.95 -13.28
CA GLY A 80 9.27 0.65 -13.79
C GLY A 80 8.85 0.44 -15.24
N LYS A 81 9.81 0.16 -16.13
CA LYS A 81 9.57 -0.04 -17.56
C LYS A 81 8.73 -1.29 -17.87
N TYR A 82 8.90 -2.32 -17.04
CA TYR A 82 8.21 -3.62 -17.18
C TYR A 82 7.20 -3.84 -16.03
N ASN A 83 6.75 -2.76 -15.39
CA ASN A 83 5.74 -2.82 -14.36
C ASN A 83 4.34 -2.90 -14.97
N LEU A 84 3.74 -4.08 -14.95
CA LEU A 84 2.39 -4.33 -15.48
C LEU A 84 1.26 -3.69 -14.65
N LEU A 85 1.57 -3.16 -13.46
CA LEU A 85 0.58 -2.54 -12.57
C LEU A 85 0.55 -1.01 -12.69
N VAL A 86 1.41 -0.39 -13.50
CA VAL A 86 1.59 1.08 -13.56
C VAL A 86 0.28 1.86 -13.79
N ASP A 87 -0.68 1.27 -14.50
CA ASP A 87 -2.00 1.83 -14.82
C ASP A 87 -3.15 1.15 -14.03
N ARG A 88 -2.82 0.35 -13.01
CA ARG A 88 -3.76 -0.44 -12.19
C ARG A 88 -3.89 0.10 -10.77
N SER A 89 -3.95 1.42 -10.63
CA SER A 89 -4.24 2.06 -9.34
C SER A 89 -5.67 1.74 -8.90
N ASN A 90 -5.90 1.60 -7.59
CA ASN A 90 -7.20 1.18 -7.03
C ASN A 90 -7.61 1.97 -5.78
N LEU A 91 -8.92 1.97 -5.52
CA LEU A 91 -9.53 2.42 -4.28
C LEU A 91 -10.20 1.22 -3.62
N MET A 92 -9.92 1.02 -2.34
CA MET A 92 -10.53 0.00 -1.50
C MET A 92 -11.32 0.68 -0.40
N ILE A 93 -12.55 0.19 -0.18
CA ILE A 93 -13.42 0.61 0.91
C ILE A 93 -13.87 -0.66 1.63
N ALA A 94 -13.74 -0.69 2.94
CA ALA A 94 -14.17 -1.79 3.78
C ALA A 94 -14.89 -1.25 5.02
N ALA A 95 -15.89 -1.98 5.49
CA ALA A 95 -16.56 -1.72 6.76
C ALA A 95 -16.83 -3.06 7.46
N GLY A 96 -16.93 -3.05 8.79
CA GLY A 96 -17.24 -4.24 9.57
C GLY A 96 -17.84 -3.91 10.92
N ALA A 97 -18.55 -4.89 11.47
CA ALA A 97 -19.20 -4.84 12.77
C ALA A 97 -18.90 -6.11 13.57
N THR A 98 -18.76 -5.98 14.89
CA THR A 98 -18.57 -7.08 15.84
C THR A 98 -19.72 -7.07 16.85
N PHE A 99 -20.32 -8.24 17.09
CA PHE A 99 -21.48 -8.45 17.98
C PHE A 99 -21.22 -9.59 18.97
#